data_AF-A0A7V3WGC0-F1
#
_entry.id   AF-A0A7V3WGC0-F1
#
_cell.length_a   1.000
_cell.length_b   1.000
_cell.length_c   1.000
_cell.angle_alpha   90.00
_cell.angle_beta   90.00
_cell.angle_gamma   90.00
#
_symmetry.space_group_name_H-M   'P 1'
#
loop_
_entity.id
_entity.type
_entity.pdbx_description
1 polymer ?
#
loop_
_entity_poly.entity_id
_entity_poly.type
_entity_poly.pdbx_seq_one_letter_code
_entity_poly.pdbx_strand_id
1 'polypeptide(L)'
;MRKGAAKAIFKFKPTLANIVIGEAYVLLPTFTSVPRYWVSDRELADEIRRFKDAIHVSKEQINRIKSKMCRFGGDEHLKILESHAMILQDETLFTQAANIIASQRINAEWAVEKTLNKLKLAFADISEEYFQERKDDIEYVGRRILKNLQGSGELNVDGLERGKKYILIAHDLSPADVASLPRDRVVGFITAVGGDTSHTAIIARSLELPAILGRPDIVNLITTGDMVVIDGLSGDVVVNPSPQLVSEYKRDYQRHRHLEQELLKSSHFPATTTDGRTIGVVANIDLLEEASSAIEHGAEGIGLYRTEFMFTRRAEYPNEDKLTENYESLLKMMAPKVVTIRTLDMGGEKL
;
A
#
# COMPACT_ATOMS: atom_id res chain seq x y z
N MET A 1 4.97 2.29 32.92
CA MET A 1 5.15 0.85 32.66
C MET A 1 3.78 0.23 32.35
N ARG A 2 3.48 -0.11 31.09
CA ARG A 2 2.17 -0.63 30.62
C ARG A 2 2.09 -2.17 30.54
N LYS A 3 3.09 -2.89 31.08
CA LYS A 3 3.36 -4.32 30.76
C LYS A 3 2.36 -5.37 31.30
N GLY A 4 1.35 -4.99 32.09
CA GLY A 4 0.33 -5.93 32.62
C GLY A 4 -1.08 -5.76 32.06
N ALA A 5 -1.29 -4.80 31.15
CA ALA A 5 -2.62 -4.34 30.75
C ALA A 5 -2.96 -4.64 29.27
N ALA A 6 -2.14 -5.43 28.58
CA ALA A 6 -2.32 -5.82 27.18
C ALA A 6 -1.69 -7.18 26.89
N LYS A 7 -2.20 -7.89 25.88
CA LYS A 7 -1.62 -9.17 25.41
C LYS A 7 -0.21 -8.99 24.84
N ALA A 8 0.01 -7.91 24.08
CA ALA A 8 1.34 -7.54 23.58
C ALA A 8 1.42 -6.03 23.31
N ILE A 9 2.63 -5.48 23.41
CA ILE A 9 2.96 -4.10 23.03
C ILE A 9 4.19 -4.13 22.15
N PHE A 10 4.09 -3.53 20.96
CA PHE A 10 5.19 -3.44 20.00
C PHE A 10 5.55 -1.98 19.75
N LYS A 11 6.85 -1.70 19.58
CA LYS A 11 7.32 -0.38 19.14
C LYS A 11 7.44 -0.33 17.63
N PHE A 12 7.05 0.77 16.99
CA PHE A 12 7.25 1.05 15.58
C PHE A 12 7.67 2.50 15.37
N LYS A 13 8.19 2.81 14.18
CA LYS A 13 8.45 4.19 13.79
C LYS A 13 7.15 4.79 13.22
N PRO A 14 6.51 5.75 13.90
CA PRO A 14 5.25 6.27 13.44
C PRO A 14 5.41 7.07 12.15
N THR A 15 4.51 6.79 11.20
CA THR A 15 4.39 7.52 9.92
C THR A 15 3.43 8.70 10.02
N LEU A 16 2.49 8.66 10.96
CA LEU A 16 1.51 9.69 11.27
C LEU A 16 1.33 9.81 12.79
N ALA A 17 1.19 11.04 13.29
CA ALA A 17 1.00 11.35 14.70
C ALA A 17 -0.50 11.26 15.09
N ASN A 18 -1.08 10.06 15.03
CA ASN A 18 -2.50 9.83 15.32
C ASN A 18 -2.72 8.56 16.15
N ILE A 19 -3.78 8.52 16.96
CA ILE A 19 -4.21 7.33 17.71
C ILE A 19 -5.43 6.75 17.02
N VAL A 20 -5.37 5.49 16.60
CA VAL A 20 -6.52 4.77 16.06
C VAL A 20 -6.78 3.51 16.86
N ILE A 21 -8.08 3.24 17.09
CA ILE A 21 -8.56 2.10 17.85
C ILE A 21 -9.58 1.38 16.96
N GLY A 22 -9.39 0.08 16.78
CA GLY A 22 -10.28 -0.72 15.95
C GLY A 22 -10.17 -2.20 16.25
N GLU A 23 -11.14 -2.95 15.75
CA GLU A 23 -11.11 -4.40 15.75
C GLU A 23 -10.18 -4.87 14.62
N ALA A 24 -9.31 -5.83 14.90
CA ALA A 24 -8.44 -6.41 13.91
C ALA A 24 -9.28 -7.22 12.92
N TYR A 25 -9.08 -6.96 11.64
CA TYR A 25 -9.60 -7.81 10.58
C TYR A 25 -8.40 -8.38 9.83
N VAL A 26 -8.07 -9.62 10.14
CA VAL A 26 -6.97 -10.32 9.50
C VAL A 26 -7.46 -10.79 8.15
N LEU A 27 -6.89 -10.18 7.11
CA LEU A 27 -6.94 -10.69 5.77
C LEU A 27 -6.06 -11.93 5.78
N LEU A 28 -6.71 -13.08 6.00
CA LEU A 28 -6.03 -14.37 6.02
C LEU A 28 -5.11 -14.45 4.81
N PRO A 29 -3.81 -14.74 5.00
CA PRO A 29 -3.02 -15.19 3.88
C PRO A 29 -3.74 -16.46 3.41
N THR A 30 -4.31 -16.44 2.21
CA THR A 30 -4.88 -17.64 1.58
C THR A 30 -3.83 -18.71 1.30
N PHE A 31 -2.58 -18.46 1.70
CA PHE A 31 -1.43 -19.29 1.42
C PHE A 31 -0.77 -19.74 2.72
N THR A 32 -1.19 -20.91 3.21
CA THR A 32 -0.32 -21.71 4.09
C THR A 32 0.28 -22.91 3.37
N SER A 33 -0.29 -23.36 2.24
CA SER A 33 0.41 -24.21 1.28
C SER A 33 -0.26 -24.15 -0.10
N VAL A 34 0.55 -24.18 -1.15
CA VAL A 34 0.09 -24.48 -2.51
C VAL A 34 -0.34 -25.95 -2.50
N PRO A 35 -1.61 -26.30 -2.80
CA PRO A 35 -2.03 -27.69 -2.86
C PRO A 35 -1.24 -28.39 -3.97
N ARG A 36 -0.75 -29.61 -3.68
CA ARG A 36 0.04 -30.41 -4.63
C ARG A 36 -0.60 -31.77 -4.81
N TYR A 37 -1.08 -32.03 -6.01
CA TYR A 37 -1.63 -33.32 -6.39
C TYR A 37 -1.40 -33.60 -7.88
N TRP A 38 -1.48 -34.87 -8.23
CA TRP A 38 -1.42 -35.31 -9.61
C TRP A 38 -2.80 -35.26 -10.25
N VAL A 39 -2.84 -34.90 -11.53
CA VAL A 39 -4.05 -34.75 -12.33
C VAL A 39 -4.14 -35.93 -13.29
N SER A 40 -5.30 -36.57 -13.38
CA SER A 40 -5.50 -37.68 -14.31
C SER A 40 -5.62 -37.20 -15.76
N ASP A 41 -5.39 -38.08 -16.74
CA ASP A 41 -5.50 -37.75 -18.17
C ASP A 41 -6.90 -37.23 -18.56
N ARG A 42 -7.94 -37.64 -17.81
CA ARG A 42 -9.32 -37.18 -18.02
C ARG A 42 -9.57 -35.77 -17.50
N GLU A 43 -8.90 -35.38 -16.43
CA GLU A 43 -9.05 -34.08 -15.76
C GLU A 43 -8.08 -33.02 -16.29
N LEU A 44 -7.09 -33.44 -17.08
CA LEU A 44 -6.03 -32.57 -17.57
C LEU A 44 -6.55 -31.38 -18.38
N ALA A 45 -7.55 -31.62 -19.24
CA ALA A 45 -8.18 -30.57 -20.03
C ALA A 45 -8.93 -29.56 -19.15
N ASP A 46 -9.61 -30.04 -18.11
CA ASP A 46 -10.34 -29.19 -17.17
C ASP A 46 -9.38 -28.37 -16.29
N GLU A 47 -8.25 -28.94 -15.88
CA GLU A 47 -7.23 -28.23 -15.10
C GLU A 47 -6.54 -27.13 -15.91
N ILE A 48 -6.24 -27.40 -17.19
CA ILE A 48 -5.71 -26.37 -18.10
C ILE A 48 -6.75 -25.27 -18.33
N ARG A 49 -8.05 -25.60 -18.43
CA ARG A 49 -9.12 -24.61 -18.54
C ARG A 49 -9.19 -23.75 -17.27
N ARG A 50 -9.23 -24.37 -16.08
CA ARG A 50 -9.22 -23.67 -14.78
C ARG A 50 -8.03 -22.73 -14.64
N PHE A 51 -6.85 -23.15 -15.10
CA PHE A 51 -5.67 -22.28 -15.15
C PHE A 51 -5.85 -21.05 -16.05
N LYS A 52 -6.36 -21.24 -17.27
CA LYS A 52 -6.65 -20.14 -18.19
C LYS A 52 -7.72 -19.19 -17.65
N ASP A 53 -8.75 -19.72 -16.99
CA ASP A 53 -9.80 -18.94 -16.35
C ASP A 53 -9.23 -18.06 -15.23
N ALA A 54 -8.32 -18.60 -14.40
CA ALA A 54 -7.67 -17.81 -13.36
C ALA A 54 -6.79 -16.68 -13.91
N ILE A 55 -6.12 -16.89 -15.06
CA ILE A 55 -5.40 -15.81 -15.77
C ILE A 55 -6.39 -14.75 -16.27
N HIS A 56 -7.50 -15.18 -16.87
CA HIS A 56 -8.53 -14.29 -17.37
C HIS A 56 -9.11 -13.41 -16.26
N VAL A 57 -9.50 -14.01 -15.14
CA VAL A 57 -9.98 -13.29 -13.94
C VAL A 57 -8.93 -12.32 -13.41
N SER A 58 -7.65 -12.73 -13.36
CA SER A 58 -6.55 -11.84 -12.94
C SER A 58 -6.42 -10.61 -13.85
N LYS A 59 -6.59 -10.80 -15.16
CA LYS A 59 -6.56 -9.73 -16.16
C LYS A 59 -7.74 -8.78 -16.00
N GLU A 60 -8.95 -9.30 -15.82
CA GLU A 60 -10.14 -8.48 -15.55
C GLU A 60 -9.98 -7.64 -14.28
N GLN A 61 -9.46 -8.23 -13.21
CA GLN A 61 -9.24 -7.52 -11.94
C GLN A 61 -8.24 -6.38 -12.10
N ILE A 62 -7.10 -6.61 -12.78
CA ILE A 62 -6.12 -5.55 -13.04
C ILE A 62 -6.74 -4.44 -13.89
N ASN A 63 -7.51 -4.77 -14.92
CA ASN A 63 -8.21 -3.78 -15.73
C ASN A 63 -9.25 -2.97 -14.91
N ARG A 64 -9.99 -3.62 -14.01
CA ARG A 64 -10.92 -2.92 -13.09
C ARG A 64 -10.15 -1.95 -12.19
N ILE A 65 -9.01 -2.36 -11.64
CA ILE A 65 -8.17 -1.49 -10.82
C ILE A 65 -7.67 -0.30 -11.63
N LYS A 66 -7.15 -0.53 -12.85
CA LYS A 66 -6.75 0.55 -13.77
C LYS A 66 -7.88 1.57 -13.96
N SER A 67 -9.10 1.09 -14.25
CA SER A 67 -10.25 1.96 -14.49
C SER A 67 -10.66 2.79 -13.27
N LYS A 68 -10.51 2.25 -12.05
CA LYS A 68 -10.77 2.98 -10.80
C LYS A 68 -9.69 4.03 -10.55
N MET A 69 -8.41 3.70 -10.78
CA MET A 69 -7.29 4.61 -10.56
C MET A 69 -7.26 5.79 -11.52
N CYS A 70 -7.71 5.63 -12.79
CA CYS A 70 -7.84 6.75 -13.72
C CYS A 70 -8.72 7.90 -13.18
N ARG A 71 -9.62 7.64 -12.23
CA ARG A 71 -10.52 8.65 -11.66
C ARG A 71 -9.94 9.45 -10.49
N PHE A 72 -8.86 8.97 -9.87
CA PHE A 72 -8.32 9.58 -8.65
C PHE A 72 -7.02 10.36 -8.87
N GLY A 73 -6.52 10.45 -10.11
CA GLY A 73 -5.18 11.00 -10.40
C GLY A 73 -4.09 10.00 -9.97
N GLY A 74 -3.19 9.64 -10.89
CA GLY A 74 -2.19 8.61 -10.63
C GLY A 74 -1.75 7.87 -11.89
N ASP A 75 -1.22 8.61 -12.87
CA ASP A 75 -0.79 8.07 -14.16
C ASP A 75 0.38 7.06 -14.04
N GLU A 76 1.14 7.16 -12.94
CA GLU A 76 2.27 6.30 -12.59
C GLU A 76 1.85 4.94 -12.01
N HIS A 77 0.81 4.92 -11.17
CA HIS A 77 0.23 3.66 -10.69
C HIS A 77 -0.46 2.88 -11.81
N LEU A 78 -0.95 3.58 -12.83
CA LEU A 78 -1.48 2.98 -14.05
C LEU A 78 -0.41 2.21 -14.83
N LYS A 79 0.83 2.74 -14.89
CA LYS A 79 1.96 2.11 -15.58
C LYS A 79 2.41 0.79 -14.93
N ILE A 80 2.41 0.71 -13.60
CA ILE A 80 2.71 -0.54 -12.89
C ILE A 80 1.63 -1.59 -13.20
N LEU A 81 0.36 -1.18 -13.15
CA LEU A 81 -0.76 -2.05 -13.54
C LEU A 81 -0.73 -2.41 -15.03
N GLU A 82 -0.14 -1.57 -15.87
CA GLU A 82 0.17 -1.88 -17.27
C GLU A 82 1.27 -2.91 -17.40
N SER A 83 2.36 -2.81 -16.64
CA SER A 83 3.39 -3.85 -16.56
C SER A 83 2.76 -5.18 -16.16
N HIS A 84 1.94 -5.20 -15.10
CA HIS A 84 1.25 -6.41 -14.66
C HIS A 84 0.28 -6.95 -15.73
N ALA A 85 -0.42 -6.05 -16.43
CA ALA A 85 -1.31 -6.42 -17.53
C ALA A 85 -0.54 -6.96 -18.75
N MET A 86 0.63 -6.41 -19.05
CA MET A 86 1.53 -6.88 -20.12
C MET A 86 2.11 -8.25 -19.78
N ILE A 87 2.55 -8.46 -18.54
CA ILE A 87 3.00 -9.77 -18.06
C ILE A 87 1.86 -10.78 -18.21
N LEU A 88 0.64 -10.44 -17.77
CA LEU A 88 -0.56 -11.28 -17.95
C LEU A 88 -0.96 -11.52 -19.41
N GLN A 89 -0.50 -10.68 -20.33
CA GLN A 89 -0.71 -10.83 -21.78
C GLN A 89 0.40 -11.62 -22.46
N ASP A 90 1.55 -11.80 -21.81
CA ASP A 90 2.65 -12.60 -22.34
C ASP A 90 2.28 -14.08 -22.34
N GLU A 91 1.84 -14.55 -23.51
CA GLU A 91 1.46 -15.94 -23.71
C GLU A 91 2.63 -16.90 -23.45
N THR A 92 3.89 -16.47 -23.60
CA THR A 92 5.05 -17.35 -23.46
C THR A 92 5.26 -17.81 -22.02
N LEU A 93 5.06 -16.91 -21.05
CA LEU A 93 5.26 -17.17 -19.63
C LEU A 93 4.23 -18.18 -19.09
N PHE A 94 2.97 -18.05 -19.52
CA PHE A 94 1.89 -18.94 -19.08
C PHE A 94 1.73 -20.18 -19.95
N THR A 95 2.20 -20.16 -21.20
CA THR A 95 2.34 -21.39 -22.00
C THR A 95 3.33 -22.35 -21.33
N GLN A 96 4.40 -21.86 -20.71
CA GLN A 96 5.30 -22.71 -19.92
C GLN A 96 4.58 -23.38 -18.72
N ALA A 97 3.76 -22.63 -17.98
CA ALA A 97 2.98 -23.20 -16.88
C ALA A 97 1.96 -24.24 -17.37
N ALA A 98 1.24 -23.96 -18.47
CA ALA A 98 0.32 -24.92 -19.07
C ALA A 98 1.05 -26.19 -19.58
N ASN A 99 2.25 -26.04 -20.15
CA ASN A 99 3.08 -27.17 -20.55
C ASN A 99 3.56 -28.00 -19.36
N ILE A 100 3.86 -27.36 -18.21
CA ILE A 100 4.21 -28.07 -16.98
C ILE A 100 3.02 -28.89 -16.45
N ILE A 101 1.80 -28.33 -16.47
CA ILE A 101 0.56 -29.06 -16.13
C ILE A 101 0.45 -30.31 -17.02
N ALA A 102 0.56 -30.13 -18.35
CA ALA A 102 0.40 -31.21 -19.33
C ALA A 102 1.49 -32.30 -19.23
N SER A 103 2.76 -31.90 -19.14
CA SER A 103 3.90 -32.82 -19.17
C SER A 103 4.11 -33.55 -17.84
N GLN A 104 3.91 -32.86 -16.72
CA GLN A 104 4.18 -33.42 -15.39
C GLN A 104 2.92 -33.96 -14.70
N ARG A 105 1.74 -33.73 -15.29
CA ARG A 105 0.43 -34.17 -14.76
C ARG A 105 0.19 -33.67 -13.34
N ILE A 106 0.40 -32.38 -13.13
CA ILE A 106 0.25 -31.70 -11.83
C ILE A 106 -0.80 -30.61 -11.89
N ASN A 107 -1.38 -30.27 -10.74
CA ASN A 107 -2.38 -29.21 -10.64
C ASN A 107 -1.82 -27.80 -10.95
N ALA A 108 -2.72 -26.88 -11.28
CA ALA A 108 -2.41 -25.54 -11.76
C ALA A 108 -1.62 -24.71 -10.75
N GLU A 109 -1.98 -24.77 -9.46
CA GLU A 109 -1.26 -24.02 -8.42
C GLU A 109 0.20 -24.47 -8.32
N TRP A 110 0.44 -25.79 -8.34
CA TRP A 110 1.78 -26.33 -8.27
C TRP A 110 2.61 -26.01 -9.52
N ALA A 111 1.98 -26.03 -10.69
CA ALA A 111 2.63 -25.62 -11.94
C ALA A 111 3.03 -24.14 -11.93
N VAL A 112 2.15 -23.25 -11.46
CA VAL A 112 2.45 -21.81 -11.31
C VAL A 112 3.58 -21.59 -10.32
N GLU A 113 3.56 -22.26 -9.16
CA GLU A 113 4.64 -22.19 -8.17
C GLU A 113 5.99 -22.62 -8.76
N LYS A 114 6.02 -23.73 -9.53
CA LYS A 114 7.24 -24.18 -10.21
C LYS A 114 7.74 -23.18 -11.25
N THR A 115 6.85 -22.61 -12.06
CA THR A 115 7.21 -21.59 -13.05
C THR A 115 7.79 -20.36 -12.39
N LEU A 116 7.17 -19.86 -11.31
CA LEU A 116 7.67 -18.70 -10.56
C LEU A 116 9.04 -18.98 -9.93
N ASN A 117 9.23 -20.16 -9.34
CA ASN A 117 10.53 -20.53 -8.77
C ASN A 117 11.63 -20.64 -9.84
N LYS A 118 11.30 -21.19 -11.02
CA LYS A 118 12.25 -21.26 -12.14
C LYS A 118 12.65 -19.86 -12.63
N LEU A 119 11.68 -18.95 -12.74
CA LEU A 119 11.94 -17.56 -13.10
C LEU A 119 12.79 -16.86 -12.03
N LYS A 120 12.44 -17.03 -10.75
CA LYS A 120 13.23 -16.48 -9.63
C LYS A 120 14.68 -16.91 -9.67
N LEU A 121 14.95 -18.18 -9.98
CA LEU A 121 16.31 -18.70 -10.12
C LEU A 121 17.03 -18.12 -11.34
N ALA A 122 16.34 -17.99 -12.48
CA ALA A 122 16.92 -17.37 -13.68
C ALA A 122 17.27 -15.89 -13.50
N PHE A 123 16.54 -15.18 -12.64
CA PHE A 123 16.80 -13.78 -12.28
C PHE A 123 17.73 -13.61 -11.07
N ALA A 124 18.10 -14.69 -10.36
CA ALA A 124 18.96 -14.59 -9.18
C ALA A 124 20.41 -14.19 -9.50
N ASP A 125 20.87 -14.49 -10.72
CA ASP A 125 22.24 -14.22 -11.18
C ASP A 125 22.40 -12.85 -11.86
N ILE A 126 21.33 -12.08 -12.00
CA ILE A 126 21.33 -10.77 -12.67
C ILE A 126 21.15 -9.68 -11.60
N SER A 127 22.22 -8.97 -11.28
CA SER A 127 22.28 -8.00 -10.17
C SER A 127 21.87 -6.57 -10.55
N GLU A 128 21.38 -6.34 -11.77
CA GLU A 128 20.89 -5.03 -12.21
C GLU A 128 19.50 -4.72 -11.63
N GLU A 129 19.30 -3.49 -11.16
CA GLU A 129 18.09 -3.01 -10.48
C GLU A 129 16.81 -3.21 -11.32
N TYR A 130 16.91 -3.01 -12.64
CA TYR A 130 15.83 -3.26 -13.60
C TYR A 130 15.32 -4.72 -13.58
N PHE A 131 16.19 -5.70 -13.31
CA PHE A 131 15.80 -7.10 -13.22
C PHE A 131 15.19 -7.47 -11.87
N GLN A 132 15.50 -6.71 -10.81
CA GLN A 132 14.85 -6.89 -9.50
C GLN A 132 13.41 -6.40 -9.51
N GLU A 133 13.11 -5.25 -10.09
CA GLU A 133 11.73 -4.75 -10.22
C GLU A 133 10.86 -5.70 -11.05
N ARG A 134 11.42 -6.23 -12.14
CA ARG A 134 10.72 -7.22 -12.99
C ARG A 134 10.45 -8.54 -12.28
N LYS A 135 11.32 -8.95 -11.35
CA LYS A 135 11.12 -10.12 -10.50
C LYS A 135 9.94 -9.91 -9.54
N ASP A 136 9.86 -8.74 -8.92
CA ASP A 136 8.76 -8.40 -8.02
C ASP A 136 7.41 -8.33 -8.75
N ASP A 137 7.39 -7.77 -9.97
CA ASP A 137 6.20 -7.75 -10.83
C ASP A 137 5.74 -9.16 -11.24
N ILE A 138 6.67 -10.03 -11.63
CA ILE A 138 6.37 -11.44 -11.97
C ILE A 138 5.85 -12.18 -10.73
N GLU A 139 6.46 -11.95 -9.57
CA GLU A 139 6.04 -12.54 -8.32
C GLU A 139 4.63 -12.06 -7.92
N TYR A 140 4.34 -10.77 -8.10
CA TYR A 140 3.02 -10.21 -7.85
C TYR A 140 1.95 -10.83 -8.75
N VAL A 141 2.18 -10.88 -10.07
CA VAL A 141 1.25 -11.49 -11.03
C VAL A 141 1.05 -12.97 -10.72
N GLY A 142 2.13 -13.69 -10.43
CA GLY A 142 2.10 -15.09 -10.06
C GLY A 142 1.26 -15.37 -8.82
N ARG A 143 1.48 -14.59 -7.75
CA ARG A 143 0.67 -14.65 -6.53
C ARG A 143 -0.80 -14.33 -6.80
N ARG A 144 -1.10 -13.40 -7.71
CA ARG A 144 -2.48 -13.06 -8.08
C ARG A 144 -3.20 -14.19 -8.79
N ILE A 145 -2.53 -14.88 -9.73
CA ILE A 145 -3.08 -16.06 -10.40
C ILE A 145 -3.32 -17.17 -9.37
N LEU A 146 -2.39 -17.40 -8.45
CA LEU A 146 -2.56 -18.36 -7.35
C LEU A 146 -3.78 -18.00 -6.49
N LYS A 147 -4.01 -16.71 -6.18
CA LYS A 147 -5.22 -16.28 -5.45
C LYS A 147 -6.49 -16.65 -6.21
N ASN A 148 -6.53 -16.42 -7.52
CA ASN A 148 -7.71 -16.70 -8.34
C ASN A 148 -7.93 -18.22 -8.52
N LEU A 149 -6.87 -19.01 -8.64
CA LEU A 149 -6.94 -20.48 -8.67
C LEU A 149 -7.53 -21.08 -7.39
N GLN A 150 -7.24 -20.45 -6.26
CA GLN A 150 -7.74 -20.84 -4.93
C GLN A 150 -9.08 -20.18 -4.56
N GLY A 151 -9.73 -19.46 -5.49
CA GLY A 151 -11.04 -18.83 -5.25
C GLY A 151 -11.01 -17.59 -4.33
N SER A 152 -9.86 -16.94 -4.17
CA SER A 152 -9.60 -15.86 -3.21
C SER A 152 -9.44 -14.47 -3.85
N GLY A 153 -10.12 -14.24 -4.99
CA GLY A 153 -9.76 -13.22 -5.98
C GLY A 153 -9.91 -11.73 -5.60
N GLU A 154 -10.57 -11.37 -4.52
CA GLU A 154 -10.68 -9.98 -4.08
C GLU A 154 -10.35 -9.86 -2.59
N LEU A 155 -9.88 -8.68 -2.16
CA LEU A 155 -9.85 -8.33 -0.74
C LEU A 155 -11.27 -8.53 -0.21
N ASN A 156 -11.53 -9.65 0.46
CA ASN A 156 -12.83 -9.92 1.02
C ASN A 156 -13.01 -9.06 2.27
N VAL A 157 -13.45 -7.83 2.04
CA VAL A 157 -13.85 -6.85 3.04
C VAL A 157 -15.36 -6.89 3.29
N ASP A 158 -16.07 -7.88 2.75
CA ASP A 158 -17.52 -8.05 2.98
C ASP A 158 -17.82 -8.36 4.45
N GLY A 159 -16.85 -8.93 5.18
CA GLY A 159 -16.91 -9.13 6.63
C GLY A 159 -16.79 -7.83 7.45
N LEU A 160 -16.49 -6.67 6.84
CA LEU A 160 -16.45 -5.40 7.56
C LEU A 160 -17.86 -4.84 7.73
N GLU A 161 -18.42 -4.99 8.93
CA GLU A 161 -19.74 -4.46 9.28
C GLU A 161 -19.76 -2.92 9.21
N ARG A 162 -20.89 -2.36 8.75
CA ARG A 162 -21.09 -0.91 8.76
C ARG A 162 -21.19 -0.39 10.20
N GLY A 163 -20.53 0.73 10.49
CA GLY A 163 -20.56 1.38 11.80
C GLY A 163 -19.46 0.91 12.77
N LYS A 164 -18.72 -0.15 12.44
CA LYS A 164 -17.51 -0.58 13.17
C LYS A 164 -16.25 0.01 12.53
N LYS A 165 -15.20 0.15 13.34
CA LYS A 165 -13.87 0.61 12.91
C LYS A 165 -12.90 -0.56 12.97
N TYR A 166 -12.19 -0.78 11.88
CA TYR A 166 -11.30 -1.93 11.71
C TYR A 166 -9.87 -1.49 11.43
N ILE A 167 -8.93 -2.26 11.97
CA ILE A 167 -7.51 -2.21 11.61
C ILE A 167 -7.23 -3.44 10.75
N LEU A 168 -6.86 -3.23 9.49
CA LEU A 168 -6.56 -4.34 8.59
C LEU A 168 -5.20 -4.93 8.91
N ILE A 169 -5.14 -6.25 9.04
CA ILE A 169 -3.90 -6.99 9.22
C ILE A 169 -3.72 -7.85 7.99
N ALA A 170 -2.62 -7.67 7.26
CA ALA A 170 -2.36 -8.42 6.04
C ALA A 170 -0.91 -8.87 5.98
N HIS A 171 -0.63 -9.91 5.19
CA HIS A 171 0.76 -10.21 4.85
C HIS A 171 1.35 -9.06 4.01
N ASP A 172 0.61 -8.63 2.99
CA ASP A 172 1.01 -7.59 2.04
C ASP A 172 -0.25 -6.85 1.54
N LEU A 173 -0.10 -5.56 1.21
CA LEU A 173 -1.13 -4.75 0.55
C LEU A 173 -0.48 -3.97 -0.59
N SER A 174 -1.02 -4.13 -1.78
CA SER A 174 -0.61 -3.33 -2.93
C SER A 174 -1.14 -1.90 -2.83
N PRO A 175 -0.52 -0.93 -3.54
CA PRO A 175 -1.07 0.42 -3.74
C PRO A 175 -2.58 0.45 -4.05
N ALA A 176 -3.02 -0.47 -4.92
CA ALA A 176 -4.42 -0.59 -5.31
C ALA A 176 -5.33 -1.07 -4.19
N ASP A 177 -4.83 -2.03 -3.41
CA ASP A 177 -5.55 -2.53 -2.24
C ASP A 177 -5.81 -1.37 -1.27
N VAL A 178 -4.77 -0.58 -0.94
CA VAL A 178 -4.86 0.57 -0.04
C VAL A 178 -5.79 1.67 -0.57
N ALA A 179 -5.68 2.01 -1.85
CA ALA A 179 -6.54 3.02 -2.47
C ALA A 179 -8.02 2.60 -2.50
N SER A 180 -8.30 1.30 -2.56
CA SER A 180 -9.66 0.75 -2.62
C SER A 180 -10.33 0.53 -1.25
N LEU A 181 -9.61 0.78 -0.15
CA LEU A 181 -10.11 0.49 1.19
C LEU A 181 -11.36 1.32 1.54
N PRO A 182 -12.40 0.70 2.13
CA PRO A 182 -13.59 1.41 2.57
C PRO A 182 -13.24 2.32 3.77
N ARG A 183 -13.07 3.61 3.48
CA ARG A 183 -12.59 4.67 4.39
C ARG A 183 -13.51 4.89 5.60
N ASP A 184 -14.79 4.57 5.43
CA ASP A 184 -15.79 4.64 6.50
C ASP A 184 -15.54 3.58 7.59
N ARG A 185 -14.82 2.49 7.26
CA ARG A 185 -14.64 1.32 8.13
C ARG A 185 -13.19 1.07 8.50
N VAL A 186 -12.24 1.23 7.59
CA VAL A 186 -10.82 0.97 7.82
C VAL A 186 -10.13 2.23 8.34
N VAL A 187 -9.60 2.17 9.57
CA VAL A 187 -8.95 3.29 10.26
C VAL A 187 -7.42 3.18 10.28
N GLY A 188 -6.86 2.10 9.75
CA GLY A 188 -5.43 1.88 9.67
C GLY A 188 -5.13 0.44 9.23
N PHE A 189 -3.86 0.16 8.95
CA PHE A 189 -3.46 -1.19 8.56
C PHE A 189 -2.02 -1.55 8.97
N ILE A 190 -1.77 -2.85 9.07
CA ILE A 190 -0.48 -3.44 9.41
C ILE A 190 -0.13 -4.51 8.37
N THR A 191 1.07 -4.46 7.79
CA THR A 191 1.56 -5.47 6.85
C THR A 191 2.83 -6.18 7.35
N ALA A 192 2.99 -7.45 6.98
CA ALA A 192 4.16 -8.25 7.31
C ALA A 192 5.37 -7.88 6.44
N VAL A 193 5.13 -7.47 5.19
CA VAL A 193 6.14 -6.99 4.25
C VAL A 193 5.96 -5.50 3.94
N GLY A 194 6.94 -4.91 3.26
CA GLY A 194 6.98 -3.48 2.93
C GLY A 194 7.93 -2.70 3.84
N GLY A 195 8.08 -1.40 3.55
CA GLY A 195 8.96 -0.51 4.31
C GLY A 195 8.47 0.94 4.26
N ASP A 196 9.04 1.79 5.11
CA ASP A 196 8.62 3.19 5.29
C ASP A 196 8.70 4.04 4.00
N THR A 197 9.49 3.60 3.02
CA THR A 197 9.66 4.24 1.69
C THR A 197 8.90 3.51 0.58
N SER A 198 8.09 2.51 0.90
CA SER A 198 7.30 1.76 -0.10
C SER A 198 6.13 2.59 -0.62
N HIS A 199 5.69 2.29 -1.85
CA HIS A 199 4.52 2.92 -2.46
C HIS A 199 3.26 2.84 -1.58
N THR A 200 3.11 1.73 -0.87
CA THR A 200 2.05 1.51 0.12
C THR A 200 2.13 2.50 1.30
N ALA A 201 3.35 2.84 1.76
CA ALA A 201 3.56 3.80 2.86
C ALA A 201 3.19 5.22 2.45
N ILE A 202 3.58 5.62 1.24
CA ILE A 202 3.37 6.96 0.71
C ILE A 202 1.87 7.17 0.47
N ILE A 203 1.21 6.24 -0.22
CA ILE A 203 -0.24 6.30 -0.45
C ILE A 203 -0.98 6.35 0.88
N ALA A 204 -0.59 5.56 1.87
CA ALA A 204 -1.19 5.63 3.20
C ALA A 204 -1.07 7.01 3.85
N ARG A 205 0.08 7.69 3.68
CA ARG A 205 0.31 9.05 4.20
C ARG A 205 -0.56 10.08 3.50
N SER A 206 -0.61 10.08 2.17
CA SER A 206 -1.49 10.97 1.39
C SER A 206 -2.97 10.74 1.71
N LEU A 207 -3.28 9.53 2.14
CA LEU A 207 -4.58 9.12 2.63
C LEU A 207 -4.77 9.33 4.15
N GLU A 208 -3.83 9.90 4.88
CA GLU A 208 -3.92 10.10 6.35
C GLU A 208 -4.32 8.83 7.12
N LEU A 209 -3.99 7.64 6.58
CA LEU A 209 -4.22 6.35 7.23
C LEU A 209 -2.96 5.91 7.96
N PRO A 210 -3.03 5.68 9.29
CA PRO A 210 -1.94 5.04 10.03
C PRO A 210 -1.58 3.68 9.42
N ALA A 211 -0.34 3.54 8.98
CA ALA A 211 0.19 2.35 8.34
C ALA A 211 1.48 1.90 9.01
N ILE A 212 1.54 0.60 9.32
CA ILE A 212 2.70 -0.06 9.91
C ILE A 212 3.14 -1.17 8.98
N LEU A 213 4.31 -1.03 8.36
CA LEU A 213 4.76 -1.93 7.30
C LEU A 213 5.98 -2.74 7.75
N GLY A 214 6.18 -3.92 7.15
CA GLY A 214 7.37 -4.73 7.40
C GLY A 214 7.43 -5.33 8.81
N ARG A 215 6.27 -5.65 9.41
CA ARG A 215 6.15 -6.16 10.78
C ARG A 215 5.55 -7.56 10.85
N PRO A 216 6.28 -8.59 10.38
CA PRO A 216 5.79 -9.97 10.41
C PRO A 216 5.58 -10.47 11.85
N ASP A 217 6.35 -9.95 12.81
CA ASP A 217 6.22 -10.23 14.24
C ASP A 217 4.88 -9.79 14.82
N ILE A 218 4.34 -8.65 14.35
CA ILE A 218 3.03 -8.14 14.76
C ILE A 218 1.92 -8.93 14.09
N VAL A 219 2.01 -9.11 12.76
CA VAL A 219 0.97 -9.78 11.96
C VAL A 219 0.69 -11.19 12.46
N ASN A 220 1.71 -11.95 12.82
CA ASN A 220 1.55 -13.34 13.26
C ASN A 220 0.91 -13.49 14.66
N LEU A 221 0.80 -12.41 15.45
CA LEU A 221 0.28 -12.45 16.81
C LEU A 221 -1.19 -11.98 16.93
N ILE A 222 -1.69 -11.32 15.89
CA ILE A 222 -3.03 -10.73 15.85
C ILE A 222 -3.99 -11.69 15.14
N THR A 223 -5.18 -11.86 15.72
CA THR A 223 -6.28 -12.63 15.15
C THR A 223 -7.49 -11.74 14.84
N THR A 224 -8.32 -12.12 13.88
CA THR A 224 -9.55 -11.38 13.58
C THR A 224 -10.43 -11.31 14.83
N GLY A 225 -10.90 -10.11 15.18
CA GLY A 225 -11.66 -9.85 16.40
C GLY A 225 -10.83 -9.28 17.54
N ASP A 226 -9.50 -9.34 17.48
CA ASP A 226 -8.65 -8.74 18.51
C ASP A 226 -8.80 -7.22 18.51
N MET A 227 -8.89 -6.61 19.70
CA MET A 227 -8.86 -5.15 19.81
C MET A 227 -7.43 -4.66 19.61
N VAL A 228 -7.22 -3.75 18.67
CA VAL A 228 -5.90 -3.19 18.37
C VAL A 228 -5.92 -1.67 18.52
N VAL A 229 -4.86 -1.15 19.11
CA VAL A 229 -4.58 0.28 19.17
C VAL A 229 -3.28 0.53 18.43
N ILE A 230 -3.30 1.48 17.49
CA ILE A 230 -2.10 2.05 16.88
C ILE A 230 -1.96 3.46 17.44
N ASP A 231 -0.94 3.68 18.26
CA ASP A 231 -0.58 4.97 18.82
C ASP A 231 0.62 5.53 18.06
N GLY A 232 0.33 6.39 17.09
CA GLY A 232 1.33 7.12 16.30
C GLY A 232 2.06 8.22 17.06
N LEU A 233 1.62 8.60 18.27
CA LEU A 233 2.32 9.60 19.09
C LEU A 233 3.47 8.96 19.87
N SER A 234 3.23 7.79 20.46
CA SER A 234 4.24 7.07 21.24
C SER A 234 4.96 5.98 20.44
N GLY A 235 4.51 5.70 19.21
CA GLY A 235 5.00 4.62 18.36
C GLY A 235 4.68 3.24 18.93
N ASP A 236 3.53 3.07 19.59
CA ASP A 236 3.09 1.81 20.20
C ASP A 236 1.97 1.14 19.37
N VAL A 237 2.08 -0.17 19.17
CA VAL A 237 0.95 -1.04 18.79
C VAL A 237 0.57 -1.87 20.00
N VAL A 238 -0.68 -1.78 20.43
CA VAL A 238 -1.20 -2.54 21.58
C VAL A 238 -2.25 -3.52 21.10
N VAL A 239 -2.01 -4.81 21.35
CA VAL A 239 -2.92 -5.90 20.98
C VAL A 239 -3.66 -6.37 22.23
N ASN A 240 -4.99 -6.51 22.12
CA ASN A 240 -5.93 -6.82 23.20
C ASN A 240 -5.63 -6.05 24.49
N PRO A 241 -5.72 -4.71 24.47
CA PRO A 241 -5.66 -3.90 25.67
C PRO A 241 -6.83 -4.22 26.61
N SER A 242 -6.57 -4.12 27.91
CA SER A 242 -7.59 -4.16 28.95
C SER A 242 -8.61 -3.01 28.77
N PRO A 243 -9.86 -3.17 29.25
CA PRO A 243 -10.88 -2.12 29.16
C PRO A 243 -10.45 -0.77 29.78
N GLN A 244 -9.63 -0.83 30.84
CA GLN A 244 -9.04 0.36 31.47
C GLN A 244 -8.09 1.07 30.49
N LEU A 245 -7.18 0.33 29.85
CA LEU A 245 -6.22 0.88 28.89
C LEU A 245 -6.90 1.40 27.62
N VAL A 246 -7.97 0.74 27.14
CA VAL A 246 -8.81 1.27 26.06
C VAL A 246 -9.42 2.62 26.44
N SER A 247 -9.90 2.76 27.67
CA SER A 247 -10.51 4.00 28.16
C SER A 247 -9.50 5.13 28.33
N GLU A 248 -8.23 4.81 28.59
CA GLU A 248 -7.12 5.77 28.57
C GLU A 248 -6.84 6.23 27.15
N TYR A 249 -6.63 5.31 26.21
CA TYR A 249 -6.40 5.66 24.80
C TYR A 249 -7.55 6.43 24.17
N LYS A 250 -8.80 6.13 24.52
CA LYS A 250 -9.96 6.93 24.08
C LYS A 250 -9.93 8.36 24.60
N ARG A 251 -9.50 8.57 25.85
CA ARG A 251 -9.34 9.92 26.43
C ARG A 251 -8.20 10.67 25.76
N ASP A 252 -7.08 10.01 25.51
CA ASP A 252 -5.94 10.60 24.81
C ASP A 252 -6.31 10.96 23.36
N TYR A 253 -7.02 10.08 22.66
CA TYR A 253 -7.57 10.35 21.33
C TYR A 253 -8.48 11.58 21.30
N GLN A 254 -9.43 11.68 22.24
CA GLN A 254 -10.33 12.83 22.33
C GLN A 254 -9.58 14.12 22.62
N ARG A 255 -8.59 14.10 23.53
CA ARG A 255 -7.75 15.25 23.84
C ARG A 255 -6.96 15.69 22.62
N HIS A 256 -6.36 14.75 21.90
CA HIS A 256 -5.59 15.04 20.69
C HIS A 256 -6.47 15.61 19.58
N ARG A 257 -7.64 15.01 19.33
CA ARG A 257 -8.63 15.53 18.36
C ARG A 257 -9.09 16.93 18.71
N HIS A 258 -9.37 17.20 19.98
CA HIS A 258 -9.78 18.54 20.41
C HIS A 258 -8.65 19.56 20.20
N LEU A 259 -7.42 19.20 20.59
CA LEU A 259 -6.26 20.05 20.37
C LEU A 259 -6.03 20.33 18.87
N GLU A 260 -6.08 19.30 18.02
CA GLU A 260 -5.97 19.42 16.57
C GLU A 260 -7.04 20.38 16.00
N GLN A 261 -8.30 20.24 16.43
CA GLN A 261 -9.37 21.15 16.02
C GLN A 261 -9.13 22.60 16.48
N GLU A 262 -8.66 22.82 17.71
CA GLU A 262 -8.32 24.17 18.18
C GLU A 262 -7.14 24.76 17.39
N LEU A 263 -6.11 23.97 17.08
CA LEU A 263 -4.97 24.41 16.28
C LEU A 263 -5.39 24.76 14.85
N LEU A 264 -6.25 23.94 14.23
CA LEU A 264 -6.78 24.17 12.87
C LEU A 264 -7.59 25.48 12.77
N LYS A 265 -8.27 25.92 13.84
CA LYS A 265 -8.96 27.23 13.83
C LYS A 265 -7.99 28.39 13.63
N SER A 266 -6.76 28.24 14.10
CA SER A 266 -5.69 29.24 14.01
C SER A 266 -4.65 28.94 12.94
N SER A 267 -4.75 27.82 12.21
CA SER A 267 -3.71 27.38 11.27
C SER A 267 -3.48 28.35 10.12
N HIS A 268 -4.50 29.15 9.79
CA HIS A 268 -4.46 30.14 8.72
C HIS A 268 -4.04 31.54 9.20
N PHE A 269 -3.76 31.72 10.50
CA PHE A 269 -3.22 32.99 10.99
C PHE A 269 -1.74 33.13 10.63
N PRO A 270 -1.25 34.36 10.43
CA PRO A 270 0.17 34.59 10.19
C PRO A 270 1.01 33.98 11.32
N ALA A 271 2.09 33.29 10.95
CA ALA A 271 3.04 32.77 11.92
C ALA A 271 3.93 33.90 12.46
N THR A 272 3.38 34.66 13.41
CA THR A 272 4.05 35.80 14.06
C THR A 272 4.45 35.47 15.49
N THR A 273 5.72 35.69 15.84
CA THR A 273 6.25 35.51 17.19
C THR A 273 5.71 36.56 18.17
N THR A 274 5.87 36.33 19.47
CA THR A 274 5.41 37.26 20.51
C THR A 274 6.11 38.62 20.49
N ASP A 275 7.29 38.72 19.88
CA ASP A 275 8.03 39.97 19.62
C ASP A 275 7.74 40.58 18.24
N GLY A 276 6.77 40.05 17.49
CA GLY A 276 6.25 40.64 16.25
C GLY A 276 6.96 40.24 14.96
N ARG A 277 7.85 39.23 14.98
CA ARG A 277 8.50 38.73 13.75
C ARG A 277 7.60 37.72 13.05
N THR A 278 7.31 37.95 11.78
CA THR A 278 6.55 37.00 10.95
C THR A 278 7.51 36.10 10.18
N ILE A 279 7.24 34.80 10.20
CA ILE A 279 7.99 33.78 9.44
C ILE A 279 7.04 33.07 8.48
N GLY A 280 7.53 32.71 7.29
CA GLY A 280 6.75 31.95 6.34
C GLY A 280 6.69 30.47 6.73
N VAL A 281 5.49 29.90 6.86
CA VAL A 281 5.30 28.47 7.11
C VAL A 281 4.82 27.81 5.84
N VAL A 282 5.71 27.05 5.20
CA VAL A 282 5.48 26.40 3.91
C VAL A 282 5.59 24.88 4.05
N ALA A 283 4.83 24.15 3.25
CA ALA A 283 4.80 22.69 3.29
C ALA A 283 5.88 22.07 2.40
N ASN A 284 6.35 20.89 2.80
CA ASN A 284 7.18 20.03 1.97
C ASN A 284 6.30 18.88 1.48
N ILE A 285 6.29 18.64 0.17
CA ILE A 285 5.48 17.57 -0.44
C ILE A 285 6.35 16.72 -1.36
N ASP A 286 6.00 15.44 -1.45
CA ASP A 286 6.58 14.45 -2.36
C ASP A 286 5.59 14.11 -3.49
N LEU A 287 4.28 14.32 -3.26
CA LEU A 287 3.19 14.03 -4.18
C LEU A 287 2.27 15.23 -4.40
N LEU A 288 1.61 15.31 -5.56
CA LEU A 288 0.67 16.38 -5.89
C LEU A 288 -0.55 16.36 -4.95
N GLU A 289 -0.99 15.16 -4.57
CA GLU A 289 -2.16 14.92 -3.73
C GLU A 289 -1.99 15.49 -2.31
N GLU A 290 -0.74 15.63 -1.84
CA GLU A 290 -0.43 16.20 -0.52
C GLU A 290 -0.68 17.71 -0.46
N ALA A 291 -0.78 18.40 -1.61
CA ALA A 291 -1.04 19.84 -1.66
C ALA A 291 -2.40 20.22 -1.07
N SER A 292 -3.42 19.37 -1.21
CA SER A 292 -4.74 19.63 -0.61
C SER A 292 -4.68 19.63 0.92
N SER A 293 -3.98 18.65 1.51
CA SER A 293 -3.77 18.59 2.96
C SER A 293 -2.92 19.76 3.45
N ALA A 294 -1.89 20.18 2.69
CA ALA A 294 -1.09 21.36 3.02
C ALA A 294 -1.94 22.64 3.08
N ILE A 295 -2.89 22.82 2.17
CA ILE A 295 -3.82 23.96 2.16
C ILE A 295 -4.73 23.92 3.39
N GLU A 296 -5.31 22.75 3.70
CA GLU A 296 -6.19 22.57 4.86
C GLU A 296 -5.47 22.89 6.19
N HIS A 297 -4.18 22.56 6.28
CA HIS A 297 -3.33 22.85 7.42
C HIS A 297 -2.74 24.28 7.44
N GLY A 298 -3.17 25.15 6.52
CA GLY A 298 -2.82 26.58 6.54
C GLY A 298 -1.45 26.92 5.96
N ALA A 299 -0.81 26.01 5.21
CA ALA A 299 0.49 26.30 4.60
C ALA A 299 0.44 27.54 3.71
N GLU A 300 1.40 28.46 3.88
CA GLU A 300 1.53 29.71 3.13
C GLU A 300 2.15 29.52 1.74
N GLY A 301 2.47 28.28 1.38
CA GLY A 301 3.08 27.87 0.12
C GLY A 301 3.65 26.46 0.21
N ILE A 302 4.27 26.02 -0.88
CA ILE A 302 5.10 24.81 -0.91
C ILE A 302 6.56 25.25 -0.90
N GLY A 303 7.29 24.91 0.17
CA GLY A 303 8.70 25.25 0.34
C GLY A 303 9.65 24.28 -0.35
N LEU A 304 9.16 23.06 -0.58
CA LEU A 304 9.89 22.02 -1.29
C LEU A 304 8.90 21.03 -1.90
N TYR A 305 8.82 21.04 -3.22
CA TYR A 305 8.28 19.90 -3.97
C TYR A 305 9.44 19.02 -4.43
N ARG A 306 9.54 17.81 -3.87
CA ARG A 306 10.54 16.82 -4.26
C ARG A 306 10.13 16.14 -5.55
N THR A 307 10.88 16.37 -6.63
CA THR A 307 10.56 15.76 -7.92
C THR A 307 11.11 14.36 -8.06
N GLU A 308 11.98 13.88 -7.16
CA GLU A 308 12.62 12.57 -7.29
C GLU A 308 11.61 11.43 -7.41
N PHE A 309 10.45 11.55 -6.77
CA PHE A 309 9.40 10.55 -6.89
C PHE A 309 8.94 10.37 -8.35
N MET A 310 8.99 11.44 -9.16
CA MET A 310 8.68 11.35 -10.59
C MET A 310 9.74 10.63 -11.41
N PHE A 311 10.92 10.35 -10.86
CA PHE A 311 12.06 9.74 -11.57
C PHE A 311 12.50 8.41 -10.96
N THR A 312 12.16 8.15 -9.69
CA THR A 312 12.52 6.92 -8.98
C THR A 312 11.48 5.84 -9.32
N ARG A 313 11.92 4.62 -9.66
CA ARG A 313 11.05 3.43 -9.88
C ARG A 313 10.09 3.51 -11.08
N ARG A 314 10.54 4.12 -12.17
CA ARG A 314 9.87 4.08 -13.48
C ARG A 314 10.75 3.31 -14.47
N ALA A 315 10.12 2.49 -15.32
CA ALA A 315 10.81 1.88 -16.46
C ALA A 315 11.33 2.93 -17.47
N GLU A 316 10.70 4.11 -17.50
CA GLU A 316 11.09 5.25 -18.35
C GLU A 316 10.93 6.57 -17.57
N TYR A 317 11.90 7.47 -17.75
CA TYR A 317 11.87 8.80 -17.18
C TYR A 317 10.64 9.60 -17.66
N PRO A 318 10.09 10.50 -16.81
CA PRO A 318 9.01 11.39 -17.23
C PRO A 318 9.43 12.22 -18.43
N ASN A 319 8.55 12.34 -19.41
CA ASN A 319 8.71 13.31 -20.48
C ASN A 319 8.31 14.72 -19.99
N GLU A 320 8.70 15.72 -20.77
CA GLU A 320 8.43 17.13 -20.47
C GLU A 320 6.94 17.41 -20.29
N ASP A 321 6.07 16.83 -21.12
CA ASP A 321 4.63 17.05 -21.06
C ASP A 321 4.05 16.64 -19.70
N LYS A 322 4.43 15.46 -19.18
CA LYS A 322 3.94 14.98 -17.88
C LYS A 322 4.46 15.79 -16.71
N LEU A 323 5.72 16.25 -16.78
CA LEU A 323 6.26 17.16 -15.77
C LEU A 323 5.49 18.48 -15.79
N THR A 324 5.22 19.00 -16.99
CA THR A 324 4.49 20.25 -17.19
C THR A 324 3.07 20.16 -16.63
N GLU A 325 2.30 19.12 -16.98
CA GLU A 325 0.95 18.90 -16.45
C GLU A 325 0.91 18.83 -14.92
N ASN A 326 1.87 18.12 -14.33
CA ASN A 326 1.97 17.97 -12.89
C ASN A 326 2.28 19.33 -12.21
N TYR A 327 3.30 20.04 -12.69
CA TYR A 327 3.70 21.33 -12.15
C TYR A 327 2.61 22.39 -12.33
N GLU A 328 1.96 22.43 -13.50
CA GLU A 328 0.82 23.31 -13.72
C GLU A 328 -0.32 23.05 -12.74
N SER A 329 -0.63 21.78 -12.49
CA SER A 329 -1.70 21.39 -11.56
C SER A 329 -1.38 21.86 -10.14
N LEU A 330 -0.13 21.69 -9.69
CA LEU A 330 0.31 22.19 -8.38
C LEU A 330 0.23 23.72 -8.29
N LEU A 331 0.73 24.42 -9.31
CA LEU A 331 0.72 25.90 -9.37
C LEU A 331 -0.71 26.45 -9.36
N LYS A 332 -1.62 25.82 -10.12
CA LYS A 332 -3.05 26.19 -10.14
C LYS A 332 -3.70 25.98 -8.78
N MET A 333 -3.38 24.88 -8.08
CA MET A 333 -3.94 24.57 -6.76
C MET A 333 -3.45 25.52 -5.66
N MET A 334 -2.18 25.94 -5.74
CA MET A 334 -1.55 26.77 -4.71
C MET A 334 -1.69 28.28 -4.95
N ALA A 335 -2.12 28.72 -6.14
CA ALA A 335 -2.21 30.14 -6.46
C ALA A 335 -3.04 30.95 -5.42
N PRO A 336 -2.56 32.13 -4.96
CA PRO A 336 -1.37 32.87 -5.39
C PRO A 336 -0.09 32.56 -4.58
N LYS A 337 -0.07 31.47 -3.80
CA LYS A 337 1.03 31.12 -2.88
C LYS A 337 2.27 30.64 -3.64
N VAL A 338 3.43 30.80 -3.02
CA VAL A 338 4.72 30.39 -3.60
C VAL A 338 4.85 28.87 -3.62
N VAL A 339 5.43 28.34 -4.69
CA VAL A 339 5.77 26.93 -4.84
C VAL A 339 7.22 26.82 -5.27
N THR A 340 8.04 26.16 -4.45
CA THR A 340 9.44 25.86 -4.75
C THR A 340 9.55 24.43 -5.23
N ILE A 341 9.81 24.26 -6.52
CA ILE A 341 10.05 22.95 -7.13
C ILE A 341 11.55 22.71 -7.15
N ARG A 342 12.02 21.66 -6.48
CA ARG A 342 13.44 21.27 -6.55
C ARG A 342 13.62 20.42 -7.80
N THR A 343 14.64 20.72 -8.59
CA THR A 343 15.04 19.86 -9.71
C THR A 343 15.43 18.47 -9.22
N LEU A 344 15.53 17.51 -10.13
CA LEU A 344 15.93 16.13 -9.78
C LEU A 344 17.20 16.10 -8.92
N ASP A 345 17.09 15.46 -7.75
CA ASP A 345 18.15 15.32 -6.76
C ASP A 345 18.32 13.83 -6.39
N MET A 346 18.96 13.05 -7.28
CA MET A 346 19.25 11.63 -7.05
C MET A 346 20.69 11.46 -6.56
N GLY A 347 20.85 11.01 -5.32
CA GLY A 347 22.14 10.59 -4.75
C GLY A 347 22.52 9.16 -5.16
N GLY A 348 23.80 8.81 -5.04
CA GLY A 348 24.38 7.53 -5.51
C GLY A 348 23.88 6.23 -4.84
N GLU A 349 22.97 6.31 -3.86
CA GLU A 349 22.26 5.14 -3.29
C GLU A 349 20.90 4.85 -3.99
N LYS A 350 20.49 5.67 -4.97
CA LYS A 350 19.21 5.55 -5.69
C LYS A 350 19.38 5.40 -7.22
N LEU A 351 20.59 5.11 -7.70
CA LEU A 351 20.96 4.94 -9.10
C LEU A 351 21.47 3.53 -9.38
#